data_AF-S1ND10-F1
#
_entry.id   AF-S1ND10-F1
#
_cell.length_a   1.000
_cell.length_b   1.000
_cell.length_c   1.000
_cell.angle_alpha   90.00
_cell.angle_beta   90.00
_cell.angle_gamma   90.00
#
_symmetry.space_group_name_H-M   'P 1'
#
loop_
_entity.id
_entity.type
_entity.pdbx_description
1 polymer ?
#
loop_
_entity_poly.entity_id
_entity_poly.type
_entity_poly.pdbx_seq_one_letter_code
_entity_poly.pdbx_strand_id
1 'polypeptide(L)'
;MGNPLIKTIAVAAVGIGAVAICFVGYRENSNKQYQQKVSYAETAVKKDELSINDVNVAITKLYTSKDKVFLKKDLTEAELTQTGAKLDGIKVSADDFGIEDKDMPKNMKNIAKEKEALNKQMADAETKFAIQNSVNALFEKPVSDWQKAKNDVIIKTKLKDTDVGAIRERLSFVDESDWTKLVKTYLSYADAQLKRVAEINQSLNSMLKDGKVTNAATYEKYLSLVESISQVRNQNLKADFTEKAATISNQLGLSSSTNSSIASDSSDYGTETQDTNVGENNTNSETNYEDNYAETDTGY
;
A
#
# COMPACT_ATOMS: atom_id res chain seq x y z
N MET A 1 16.15 -74.10 -67.53
CA MET A 1 15.58 -74.35 -66.19
C MET A 1 16.70 -74.33 -65.15
N GLY A 2 16.47 -73.63 -64.03
CA GLY A 2 17.26 -73.66 -62.79
C GLY A 2 18.34 -72.57 -62.67
N ASN A 3 18.38 -71.64 -61.70
CA ASN A 3 17.54 -71.35 -60.53
C ASN A 3 17.71 -69.86 -60.17
N PRO A 4 16.64 -69.06 -60.01
CA PRO A 4 16.74 -67.66 -59.56
C PRO A 4 16.76 -67.52 -58.02
N LEU A 5 17.24 -68.54 -57.29
CA LEU A 5 17.03 -68.70 -55.84
C LEU A 5 18.30 -68.57 -54.97
N ILE A 6 19.39 -67.95 -55.45
CA ILE A 6 20.63 -67.82 -54.64
C ILE A 6 20.99 -66.36 -54.30
N LYS A 7 20.28 -65.34 -54.81
CA LYS A 7 20.57 -63.93 -54.46
C LYS A 7 19.66 -63.31 -53.40
N THR A 8 18.67 -64.05 -52.89
CA THR A 8 17.67 -63.52 -51.95
C THR A 8 17.94 -63.86 -50.47
N ILE A 9 18.99 -64.61 -50.13
CA ILE A 9 19.30 -64.97 -48.73
C ILE A 9 20.33 -64.02 -48.08
N ALA A 10 21.13 -63.26 -48.85
CA ALA A 10 22.08 -62.30 -48.28
C ALA A 10 21.46 -60.98 -47.79
N VAL A 11 20.24 -60.64 -48.24
CA VAL A 11 19.59 -59.35 -47.89
C VAL A 11 18.69 -59.46 -46.65
N ALA A 12 18.28 -60.68 -46.26
CA ALA A 12 17.42 -60.89 -45.09
C ALA A 12 18.17 -60.89 -43.74
N ALA A 13 19.49 -61.12 -43.71
CA ALA A 13 20.29 -61.03 -42.48
C ALA A 13 20.79 -59.61 -42.18
N VAL A 14 20.95 -58.75 -43.20
CA VAL A 14 21.40 -57.35 -43.04
C VAL A 14 20.24 -56.41 -42.68
N GLY A 15 19.00 -56.76 -43.06
CA GLY A 15 17.80 -55.96 -42.78
C GLY A 15 17.30 -56.01 -41.32
N ILE A 16 17.53 -57.11 -40.59
CA ILE A 16 17.12 -57.23 -39.17
C ILE A 16 18.19 -56.63 -38.24
N GLY A 17 19.48 -56.71 -38.62
CA GLY A 17 20.57 -56.08 -37.88
C GLY A 17 20.48 -54.55 -37.85
N ALA A 18 20.12 -53.90 -38.96
CA ALA A 18 20.02 -52.44 -39.03
C ALA A 18 18.83 -51.88 -38.21
N VAL A 19 17.68 -52.55 -38.19
CA VAL A 19 16.53 -52.13 -37.37
C VAL A 19 16.79 -52.34 -35.88
N ALA A 20 17.48 -53.42 -35.49
CA ALA A 20 17.91 -53.64 -34.12
C ALA A 20 18.99 -52.63 -33.66
N ILE A 21 19.95 -52.27 -34.51
CA ILE A 21 20.97 -51.25 -34.21
C ILE A 21 20.36 -49.84 -34.18
N CYS A 22 19.35 -49.53 -35.00
CA CYS A 22 18.59 -48.28 -34.90
C CYS A 22 17.72 -48.23 -33.65
N PHE A 23 17.09 -49.33 -33.23
CA PHE A 23 16.27 -49.39 -32.01
C PHE A 23 17.12 -49.38 -30.73
N VAL A 24 18.23 -50.12 -30.70
CA VAL A 24 19.24 -50.07 -29.62
C VAL A 24 19.92 -48.70 -29.61
N GLY A 25 20.27 -48.15 -30.77
CA GLY A 25 20.84 -46.80 -30.89
C GLY A 25 19.88 -45.70 -30.46
N TYR A 26 18.58 -45.82 -30.75
CA TYR A 26 17.54 -44.89 -30.26
C TYR A 26 17.32 -45.05 -28.75
N ARG A 27 17.31 -46.28 -28.24
CA ARG A 27 17.21 -46.58 -26.79
C ARG A 27 18.45 -46.15 -26.03
N GLU A 28 19.64 -46.28 -26.62
CA GLU A 28 20.91 -45.91 -26.01
C GLU A 28 21.17 -44.41 -26.10
N ASN A 29 20.76 -43.73 -27.18
CA ASN A 29 20.74 -42.27 -27.27
C ASN A 29 19.71 -41.64 -26.32
N SER A 30 18.53 -42.24 -26.19
CA SER A 30 17.51 -41.80 -25.23
C SER A 30 17.97 -42.03 -23.78
N ASN A 31 18.62 -43.17 -23.50
CA ASN A 31 19.23 -43.41 -22.19
C ASN A 31 20.37 -42.42 -21.90
N LYS A 32 21.23 -42.09 -22.88
CA LYS A 32 22.29 -41.08 -22.69
C LYS A 32 21.72 -39.69 -22.40
N GLN A 33 20.69 -39.26 -23.13
CA GLN A 33 19.99 -38.00 -22.87
C GLN A 33 19.32 -37.98 -21.49
N TYR A 34 18.68 -39.09 -21.10
CA TYR A 34 18.08 -39.22 -19.78
C TYR A 34 19.13 -39.15 -18.66
N GLN A 35 20.23 -39.90 -18.78
CA GLN A 35 21.32 -39.88 -17.81
C GLN A 35 22.01 -38.49 -17.74
N GLN A 36 22.09 -37.77 -18.85
CA GLN A 36 22.55 -36.37 -18.85
C GLN A 36 21.59 -35.45 -18.07
N LYS A 37 20.27 -35.65 -18.17
CA LYS A 37 19.29 -34.90 -17.37
C LYS A 37 19.39 -35.22 -15.89
N VAL A 38 19.57 -36.49 -15.53
CA VAL A 38 19.80 -36.92 -14.13
C VAL A 38 21.09 -36.28 -13.58
N SER A 39 22.19 -36.36 -14.33
CA SER A 39 23.46 -35.72 -13.94
C SER A 39 23.35 -34.20 -13.85
N TYR A 40 22.61 -33.56 -14.77
CA TYR A 40 22.32 -32.14 -14.69
C TYR A 40 21.55 -31.81 -13.41
N ALA A 41 20.49 -32.56 -13.08
CA ALA A 41 19.72 -32.37 -11.85
C ALA A 41 20.61 -32.50 -10.59
N GLU A 42 21.52 -33.47 -10.53
CA GLU A 42 22.48 -33.61 -9.44
C GLU A 42 23.40 -32.38 -9.28
N THR A 43 23.90 -31.84 -10.40
CA THR A 43 24.73 -30.62 -10.38
C THR A 43 23.94 -29.35 -10.10
N ALA A 44 22.66 -29.31 -10.49
CA ALA A 44 21.77 -28.18 -10.29
C ALA A 44 21.47 -27.95 -8.81
N VAL A 45 21.45 -29.00 -7.97
CA VAL A 45 21.19 -28.90 -6.52
C VAL A 45 22.00 -27.79 -5.86
N LYS A 46 23.31 -27.71 -6.11
CA LYS A 46 24.16 -26.66 -5.49
C LYS A 46 23.83 -25.26 -6.00
N LYS A 47 23.52 -25.12 -7.28
CA LYS A 47 23.11 -23.84 -7.88
C LYS A 47 21.76 -23.40 -7.34
N ASP A 48 20.82 -24.34 -7.19
CA ASP A 48 19.48 -24.08 -6.72
C ASP A 48 19.46 -23.81 -5.19
N GLU A 49 20.35 -24.42 -4.42
CA GLU A 49 20.64 -24.06 -3.01
C GLU A 49 21.11 -22.60 -2.86
N LEU A 50 21.99 -22.12 -3.74
CA LEU A 50 22.40 -20.72 -3.73
C LEU A 50 21.24 -19.81 -4.17
N SER A 51 20.53 -20.21 -5.23
CA SER A 51 19.42 -19.43 -5.78
C SER A 51 18.26 -19.29 -4.80
N ILE A 52 17.89 -20.35 -4.07
CA ILE A 52 16.80 -20.32 -3.09
C ILE A 52 17.14 -19.42 -1.89
N ASN A 53 18.41 -19.41 -1.47
CA ASN A 53 18.90 -18.51 -0.42
C ASN A 53 18.87 -17.05 -0.87
N ASP A 54 19.33 -16.77 -2.10
CA ASP A 54 19.28 -15.43 -2.67
C ASP A 54 17.83 -14.92 -2.81
N VAL A 55 16.91 -15.78 -3.22
CA VAL A 55 15.48 -15.46 -3.30
C VAL A 55 14.89 -15.23 -1.91
N ASN A 56 15.24 -16.03 -0.90
CA ASN A 56 14.82 -15.81 0.48
C ASN A 56 15.29 -14.44 1.01
N VAL A 57 16.52 -14.04 0.69
CA VAL A 57 17.05 -12.71 1.02
C VAL A 57 16.27 -11.62 0.26
N ALA A 58 15.97 -11.82 -1.02
CA ALA A 58 15.18 -10.87 -1.82
C ALA A 58 13.76 -10.71 -1.26
N ILE A 59 13.07 -11.80 -0.95
CA ILE A 59 11.74 -11.79 -0.32
C ILE A 59 11.79 -11.09 1.04
N THR A 60 12.80 -11.38 1.87
CA THR A 60 12.95 -10.72 3.16
C THR A 60 13.13 -9.20 3.03
N LYS A 61 13.79 -8.73 1.96
CA LYS A 61 13.94 -7.29 1.65
C LYS A 61 12.66 -6.62 1.15
N LEU A 62 11.60 -7.38 0.81
CA LEU A 62 10.28 -6.80 0.50
C LEU A 62 9.60 -6.27 1.76
N TYR A 63 10.07 -6.64 2.95
CA TYR A 63 9.51 -6.28 4.23
C TYR A 63 10.41 -5.35 5.02
N THR A 64 9.84 -4.66 6.01
CA THR A 64 10.56 -3.75 6.90
C THR A 64 11.35 -4.47 7.98
N SER A 65 10.92 -5.68 8.35
CA SER A 65 11.53 -6.50 9.40
C SER A 65 11.45 -7.99 9.07
N LYS A 66 12.18 -8.80 9.85
CA LYS A 66 12.18 -10.26 9.72
C LYS A 66 10.83 -10.91 10.02
N ASP A 67 9.97 -10.22 10.79
CA ASP A 67 8.62 -10.70 11.14
C ASP A 67 7.64 -10.58 9.96
N LYS A 68 8.04 -9.92 8.86
CA LYS A 68 7.28 -9.85 7.59
C LYS A 68 5.85 -9.33 7.74
N VAL A 69 5.63 -8.50 8.77
CA VAL A 69 4.32 -7.87 9.02
C VAL A 69 4.05 -6.77 8.01
N PHE A 70 5.00 -5.83 7.87
CA PHE A 70 4.85 -4.66 7.00
C PHE A 70 5.78 -4.73 5.79
N LEU A 71 5.25 -4.36 4.62
CA LEU A 71 6.05 -4.17 3.41
C LEU A 71 6.96 -2.95 3.56
N LYS A 72 8.14 -3.01 2.95
CA LYS A 72 9.07 -1.88 2.93
C LYS A 72 8.43 -0.67 2.26
N LYS A 73 8.88 0.51 2.66
CA LYS A 73 8.52 1.75 1.99
C LYS A 73 9.02 1.71 0.54
N ASP A 74 8.24 2.32 -0.35
CA ASP A 74 8.58 2.50 -1.77
C ASP A 74 8.81 1.18 -2.54
N LEU A 75 8.25 0.06 -2.03
CA LEU A 75 8.20 -1.19 -2.78
C LEU A 75 7.48 -0.96 -4.11
N THR A 76 8.02 -1.51 -5.19
CA THR A 76 7.44 -1.39 -6.52
C THR A 76 6.94 -2.73 -7.05
N GLU A 77 6.00 -2.69 -7.99
CA GLU A 77 5.52 -3.89 -8.71
C GLU A 77 6.68 -4.59 -9.43
N ALA A 78 7.61 -3.83 -10.02
CA ALA A 78 8.77 -4.38 -10.71
C ALA A 78 9.67 -5.22 -9.78
N GLU A 79 9.87 -4.79 -8.53
CA GLU A 79 10.63 -5.55 -7.54
C GLU A 79 9.92 -6.85 -7.15
N LEU A 80 8.59 -6.83 -7.02
CA LEU A 80 7.79 -8.02 -6.77
C LEU A 80 7.89 -8.98 -7.96
N THR A 81 7.61 -8.51 -9.18
CA THR A 81 7.69 -9.33 -10.40
C THR A 81 9.07 -9.93 -10.59
N GLN A 82 10.14 -9.15 -10.37
CA GLN A 82 11.50 -9.66 -10.50
C GLN A 82 11.81 -10.74 -9.46
N THR A 83 11.33 -10.57 -8.22
CA THR A 83 11.55 -11.55 -7.14
C THR A 83 10.74 -12.83 -7.39
N GLY A 84 9.48 -12.71 -7.81
CA GLY A 84 8.64 -13.83 -8.22
C GLY A 84 9.25 -14.61 -9.40
N ALA A 85 9.71 -13.92 -10.44
CA ALA A 85 10.34 -14.58 -11.59
C ALA A 85 11.63 -15.35 -11.22
N LYS A 86 12.42 -14.83 -10.26
CA LYS A 86 13.59 -15.56 -9.73
C LYS A 86 13.17 -16.81 -8.97
N LEU A 87 12.11 -16.73 -8.17
CA LEU A 87 11.56 -17.87 -7.43
C LEU A 87 11.03 -18.94 -8.38
N ASP A 88 10.25 -18.54 -9.39
CA ASP A 88 9.67 -19.44 -10.39
C ASP A 88 10.75 -20.21 -11.16
N GLY A 89 11.85 -19.54 -11.49
CA GLY A 89 12.98 -20.12 -12.22
C GLY A 89 13.74 -21.24 -11.50
N ILE A 90 13.53 -21.44 -10.19
CA ILE A 90 14.16 -22.52 -9.42
C ILE A 90 13.47 -23.84 -9.71
N LYS A 91 14.18 -24.79 -10.30
CA LYS A 91 13.65 -26.11 -10.64
C LYS A 91 13.69 -27.03 -9.43
N VAL A 92 12.59 -27.71 -9.12
CA VAL A 92 12.50 -28.54 -7.90
C VAL A 92 11.76 -29.87 -8.11
N SER A 93 11.13 -30.08 -9.26
CA SER A 93 10.37 -31.29 -9.57
C SER A 93 11.04 -32.12 -10.65
N ALA A 94 10.75 -33.43 -10.68
CA ALA A 94 11.27 -34.32 -11.71
C ALA A 94 10.86 -33.87 -13.13
N ASP A 95 9.65 -33.32 -13.27
CA ASP A 95 9.14 -32.73 -14.51
C ASP A 95 9.98 -31.51 -14.97
N ASP A 96 10.41 -30.63 -14.05
CA ASP A 96 11.26 -29.47 -14.39
C ASP A 96 12.60 -29.89 -15.03
N PHE A 97 13.09 -31.08 -14.65
CA PHE A 97 14.32 -31.68 -15.15
C PHE A 97 14.06 -32.69 -16.28
N GLY A 98 12.82 -33.09 -16.51
CA GLY A 98 12.45 -34.15 -17.45
C GLY A 98 13.04 -35.51 -17.11
N ILE A 99 13.05 -35.85 -15.81
CA ILE A 99 13.51 -37.13 -15.24
C ILE A 99 12.37 -37.83 -14.48
N GLU A 100 12.55 -39.08 -14.08
CA GLU A 100 11.61 -39.81 -13.22
C GLU A 100 11.86 -39.50 -11.74
N ASP A 101 10.81 -39.47 -10.92
CA ASP A 101 10.88 -39.13 -9.48
C ASP A 101 11.90 -39.96 -8.69
N LYS A 102 12.08 -41.24 -9.05
CA LYS A 102 13.04 -42.13 -8.39
C LYS A 102 14.49 -41.71 -8.59
N ASP A 103 14.77 -40.95 -9.66
CA ASP A 103 16.10 -40.48 -10.02
C ASP A 103 16.32 -39.02 -9.57
N MET A 104 15.37 -38.44 -8.81
CA MET A 104 15.50 -37.10 -8.26
C MET A 104 16.57 -37.05 -7.15
N PRO A 105 17.50 -36.09 -7.19
CA PRO A 105 18.44 -35.85 -6.09
C PRO A 105 17.74 -35.69 -4.74
N LYS A 106 18.22 -36.42 -3.72
CA LYS A 106 17.59 -36.43 -2.38
C LYS A 106 17.45 -35.03 -1.76
N ASN A 107 18.46 -34.17 -1.93
CA ASN A 107 18.45 -32.80 -1.40
C ASN A 107 17.41 -31.89 -2.07
N MET A 108 16.93 -32.24 -3.27
CA MET A 108 15.92 -31.46 -3.98
C MET A 108 14.61 -31.36 -3.18
N LYS A 109 14.28 -32.37 -2.37
CA LYS A 109 13.11 -32.35 -1.50
C LYS A 109 13.14 -31.20 -0.47
N ASN A 110 14.33 -30.81 0.00
CA ASN A 110 14.46 -29.69 0.93
C ASN A 110 14.27 -28.36 0.20
N ILE A 111 14.91 -28.20 -0.96
CA ILE A 111 14.77 -27.00 -1.80
C ILE A 111 13.32 -26.83 -2.27
N ALA A 112 12.61 -27.93 -2.58
CA ALA A 112 11.18 -27.91 -2.92
C ALA A 112 10.31 -27.37 -1.78
N LYS A 113 10.57 -27.81 -0.53
CA LYS A 113 9.87 -27.31 0.66
C LYS A 113 10.16 -25.84 0.91
N GLU A 114 11.42 -25.42 0.75
CA GLU A 114 11.80 -24.01 0.85
C GLU A 114 11.11 -23.17 -0.22
N LYS A 115 11.10 -23.62 -1.48
CA LYS A 115 10.38 -22.96 -2.58
C LYS A 115 8.89 -22.82 -2.27
N GLU A 116 8.24 -23.85 -1.75
CA GLU A 116 6.83 -23.78 -1.34
C GLU A 116 6.60 -22.72 -0.25
N ALA A 117 7.47 -22.67 0.77
CA ALA A 117 7.38 -21.67 1.82
C ALA A 117 7.62 -20.24 1.29
N LEU A 118 8.58 -20.06 0.38
CA LEU A 118 8.85 -18.78 -0.27
C LEU A 118 7.70 -18.36 -1.20
N ASN A 119 7.04 -19.30 -1.90
CA ASN A 119 5.86 -19.01 -2.71
C ASN A 119 4.72 -18.45 -1.86
N LYS A 120 4.49 -19.01 -0.66
CA LYS A 120 3.48 -18.49 0.28
C LYS A 120 3.82 -17.08 0.75
N GLN A 121 5.11 -16.81 1.03
CA GLN A 121 5.55 -15.48 1.43
C GLN A 121 5.47 -14.46 0.27
N MET A 122 5.78 -14.89 -0.96
CA MET A 122 5.64 -14.05 -2.14
C MET A 122 4.18 -13.68 -2.38
N ALA A 123 3.26 -14.65 -2.30
CA ALA A 123 1.82 -14.42 -2.43
C ALA A 123 1.27 -13.49 -1.33
N ASP A 124 1.77 -13.61 -0.10
CA ASP A 124 1.46 -12.67 0.99
C ASP A 124 1.93 -11.24 0.65
N ALA A 125 3.17 -11.08 0.18
CA ALA A 125 3.70 -9.78 -0.22
C ALA A 125 2.89 -9.14 -1.36
N GLU A 126 2.54 -9.92 -2.38
CA GLU A 126 1.71 -9.48 -3.52
C GLU A 126 0.31 -9.07 -3.07
N THR A 127 -0.31 -9.87 -2.21
CA THR A 127 -1.64 -9.56 -1.64
C THR A 127 -1.62 -8.27 -0.84
N LYS A 128 -0.61 -8.10 0.04
CA LYS A 128 -0.43 -6.87 0.81
C LYS A 128 -0.23 -5.67 -0.10
N PHE A 129 0.62 -5.80 -1.12
CA PHE A 129 0.90 -4.73 -2.08
C PHE A 129 -0.36 -4.32 -2.87
N ALA A 130 -1.13 -5.30 -3.37
CA ALA A 130 -2.37 -5.04 -4.11
C ALA A 130 -3.43 -4.35 -3.24
N ILE A 131 -3.57 -4.77 -1.97
CA ILE A 131 -4.48 -4.12 -1.01
C ILE A 131 -4.00 -2.70 -0.69
N GLN A 132 -2.70 -2.49 -0.43
CA GLN A 132 -2.15 -1.15 -0.18
C GLN A 132 -2.40 -0.20 -1.36
N ASN A 133 -2.21 -0.67 -2.59
CA ASN A 133 -2.51 0.12 -3.78
C ASN A 133 -4.01 0.43 -3.92
N SER A 134 -4.87 -0.54 -3.60
CA SER A 134 -6.32 -0.32 -3.60
C SER A 134 -6.74 0.73 -2.56
N VAL A 135 -6.15 0.69 -1.36
CA VAL A 135 -6.38 1.69 -0.30
C VAL A 135 -5.84 3.06 -0.72
N ASN A 136 -4.62 3.13 -1.27
CA ASN A 136 -4.04 4.37 -1.80
C ASN A 136 -4.97 5.01 -2.84
N ALA A 137 -5.63 4.20 -3.66
CA ALA A 137 -6.54 4.67 -4.69
C ALA A 137 -7.83 5.32 -4.15
N LEU A 138 -8.17 5.14 -2.87
CA LEU A 138 -9.32 5.80 -2.23
C LEU A 138 -9.07 7.30 -1.99
N PHE A 139 -7.80 7.69 -1.91
CA PHE A 139 -7.38 9.01 -1.44
C PHE A 139 -6.77 9.86 -2.55
N GLU A 140 -6.76 11.19 -2.39
CA GLU A 140 -6.13 12.13 -3.35
C GLU A 140 -4.62 11.93 -3.44
N LYS A 141 -3.99 11.55 -2.32
CA LYS A 141 -2.58 11.18 -2.22
C LYS A 141 -2.47 9.79 -1.60
N PRO A 142 -1.47 8.98 -2.00
CA PRO A 142 -1.19 7.72 -1.34
C PRO A 142 -1.01 7.88 0.17
N VAL A 143 -1.31 6.82 0.91
CA VAL A 143 -1.04 6.75 2.35
C VAL A 143 0.44 7.06 2.62
N SER A 144 0.69 7.98 3.55
CA SER A 144 2.05 8.48 3.83
C SER A 144 2.90 7.49 4.64
N ASP A 145 2.26 6.59 5.39
CA ASP A 145 2.90 5.68 6.33
C ASP A 145 2.15 4.35 6.44
N TRP A 146 2.79 3.26 6.00
CA TRP A 146 2.25 1.90 6.06
C TRP A 146 2.76 1.09 7.25
N GLN A 147 3.38 1.73 8.24
CA GLN A 147 3.77 1.11 9.50
C GLN A 147 2.93 1.64 10.68
N LYS A 148 2.48 2.90 10.59
CA LYS A 148 1.66 3.53 11.62
C LYS A 148 0.56 4.38 10.98
N ALA A 149 -0.66 4.23 11.50
CA ALA A 149 -1.80 4.99 11.01
C ALA A 149 -1.61 6.49 11.26
N LYS A 150 -1.79 7.28 10.20
CA LYS A 150 -1.89 8.74 10.27
C LYS A 150 -3.21 9.17 9.65
N ASN A 151 -3.95 10.02 10.37
CA ASN A 151 -5.24 10.51 9.89
C ASN A 151 -5.07 11.79 9.04
N ASP A 152 -4.16 11.73 8.07
CA ASP A 152 -3.81 12.80 7.12
C ASP A 152 -4.41 12.56 5.71
N VAL A 153 -5.01 11.39 5.49
CA VAL A 153 -5.61 10.99 4.22
C VAL A 153 -6.89 11.78 3.89
N ILE A 154 -7.07 12.07 2.61
CA ILE A 154 -8.19 12.85 2.06
C ILE A 154 -8.84 12.02 0.96
N ILE A 155 -10.14 11.71 1.07
CA ILE A 155 -10.84 10.90 0.06
C ILE A 155 -10.93 11.63 -1.30
N LYS A 156 -10.97 10.86 -2.39
CA LYS A 156 -11.29 11.39 -3.73
C LYS A 156 -12.74 11.87 -3.80
N THR A 157 -12.98 12.90 -4.60
CA THR A 157 -14.31 13.53 -4.79
C THR A 157 -15.41 12.54 -5.20
N LYS A 158 -15.08 11.52 -5.99
CA LYS A 158 -16.05 10.53 -6.53
C LYS A 158 -15.96 9.16 -5.87
N LEU A 159 -15.37 9.08 -4.67
CA LEU A 159 -15.27 7.83 -3.93
C LEU A 159 -16.67 7.33 -3.51
N LYS A 160 -16.89 6.01 -3.58
CA LYS A 160 -18.14 5.37 -3.17
C LYS A 160 -17.92 4.40 -2.01
N ASP A 161 -18.98 4.14 -1.23
CA ASP A 161 -18.96 3.12 -0.18
C ASP A 161 -18.60 1.73 -0.72
N THR A 162 -19.02 1.41 -1.95
CA THR A 162 -18.70 0.14 -2.63
C THR A 162 -17.22 -0.02 -2.89
N ASP A 163 -16.48 1.07 -3.13
CA ASP A 163 -15.03 1.01 -3.38
C ASP A 163 -14.29 0.58 -2.10
N VAL A 164 -14.72 1.12 -0.95
CA VAL A 164 -14.20 0.74 0.37
C VAL A 164 -14.62 -0.69 0.74
N GLY A 165 -15.89 -1.05 0.45
CA GLY A 165 -16.44 -2.38 0.67
C GLY A 165 -15.69 -3.49 -0.08
N ALA A 166 -15.33 -3.26 -1.34
CA ALA A 166 -14.57 -4.22 -2.14
C ALA A 166 -13.18 -4.52 -1.54
N ILE A 167 -12.54 -3.53 -0.90
CA ILE A 167 -11.26 -3.74 -0.22
C ILE A 167 -11.46 -4.55 1.06
N ARG A 168 -12.53 -4.30 1.83
CA ARG A 168 -12.86 -5.11 3.02
C ARG A 168 -13.12 -6.56 2.67
N GLU A 169 -13.84 -6.82 1.59
CA GLU A 169 -14.10 -8.17 1.11
C GLU A 169 -12.79 -8.90 0.81
N ARG A 170 -11.88 -8.28 0.05
CA ARG A 170 -10.54 -8.85 -0.20
C ARG A 170 -9.75 -9.08 1.08
N LEU A 171 -9.79 -8.12 2.00
CA LEU A 171 -9.10 -8.22 3.29
C LEU A 171 -9.66 -9.34 4.17
N SER A 172 -10.93 -9.74 4.00
CA SER A 172 -11.56 -10.80 4.79
C SER A 172 -10.97 -12.20 4.54
N PHE A 173 -10.26 -12.38 3.42
CA PHE A 173 -9.52 -13.60 3.11
C PHE A 173 -8.08 -13.59 3.63
N VAL A 174 -7.66 -12.53 4.32
CA VAL A 174 -6.30 -12.38 4.87
C VAL A 174 -6.35 -12.56 6.39
N ASP A 175 -5.42 -13.37 6.91
CA ASP A 175 -5.30 -13.60 8.35
C ASP A 175 -5.08 -12.31 9.14
N GLU A 176 -5.70 -12.24 10.32
CA GLU A 176 -5.61 -11.06 11.17
C GLU A 176 -4.18 -10.85 11.69
N SER A 177 -3.69 -9.64 11.48
CA SER A 177 -2.35 -9.17 11.84
C SER A 177 -2.35 -7.66 12.09
N ASP A 178 -1.27 -7.12 12.63
CA ASP A 178 -1.15 -5.66 12.82
C ASP A 178 -1.19 -4.89 11.50
N TRP A 179 -0.74 -5.48 10.39
CA TRP A 179 -0.93 -4.93 9.06
C TRP A 179 -2.41 -4.86 8.67
N THR A 180 -3.20 -5.93 8.90
CA THR A 180 -4.65 -5.87 8.61
C THR A 180 -5.38 -4.85 9.48
N LYS A 181 -5.00 -4.70 10.76
CA LYS A 181 -5.55 -3.66 11.65
C LYS A 181 -5.24 -2.26 11.12
N LEU A 182 -4.03 -2.04 10.62
CA LEU A 182 -3.63 -0.79 9.98
C LEU A 182 -4.48 -0.50 8.73
N VAL A 183 -4.68 -1.50 7.86
CA VAL A 183 -5.57 -1.38 6.69
C VAL A 183 -6.99 -1.01 7.14
N LYS A 184 -7.57 -1.74 8.11
CA LYS A 184 -8.91 -1.45 8.67
C LYS A 184 -9.01 -0.02 9.21
N THR A 185 -7.93 0.50 9.79
CA THR A 185 -7.88 1.88 10.29
C THR A 185 -7.91 2.92 9.17
N TYR A 186 -7.18 2.71 8.08
CA TYR A 186 -7.28 3.60 6.90
C TYR A 186 -8.65 3.53 6.24
N LEU A 187 -9.26 2.35 6.16
CA LEU A 187 -10.61 2.18 5.63
C LEU A 187 -11.66 2.89 6.51
N SER A 188 -11.49 2.92 7.83
CA SER A 188 -12.39 3.67 8.72
C SER A 188 -12.23 5.19 8.60
N TYR A 189 -11.03 5.69 8.27
CA TYR A 189 -10.84 7.10 7.92
C TYR A 189 -11.57 7.47 6.61
N ALA A 190 -11.62 6.56 5.64
CA ALA A 190 -12.41 6.75 4.43
C ALA A 190 -13.92 6.73 4.75
N ASP A 191 -14.40 5.76 5.54
CA ASP A 191 -15.81 5.68 5.96
C ASP A 191 -16.27 6.95 6.68
N ALA A 192 -15.47 7.46 7.62
CA ALA A 192 -15.84 8.65 8.38
C ALA A 192 -16.00 9.88 7.47
N GLN A 193 -15.15 10.01 6.44
CA GLN A 193 -15.26 11.07 5.45
C GLN A 193 -16.46 10.88 4.51
N LEU A 194 -16.71 9.65 4.03
CA LEU A 194 -17.87 9.33 3.20
C LEU A 194 -19.19 9.55 3.96
N LYS A 195 -19.26 9.14 5.23
CA LYS A 195 -20.41 9.38 6.09
C LYS A 195 -20.71 10.87 6.22
N ARG A 196 -19.69 11.70 6.49
CA ARG A 196 -19.87 13.16 6.54
C ARG A 196 -20.38 13.72 5.22
N VAL A 197 -19.83 13.26 4.09
CA VAL A 197 -20.29 13.64 2.75
C VAL A 197 -21.75 13.26 2.51
N ALA A 198 -22.17 12.07 2.92
CA ALA A 198 -23.55 11.61 2.80
C ALA A 198 -24.51 12.45 3.67
N GLU A 199 -24.13 12.73 4.91
CA GLU A 199 -24.91 13.55 5.84
C GLU A 199 -25.06 15.00 5.36
N ILE A 200 -23.99 15.60 4.81
CA ILE A 200 -24.05 16.93 4.19
C ILE A 200 -25.00 16.93 3.00
N ASN A 201 -24.89 15.95 2.10
CA ASN A 201 -25.79 15.84 0.95
C ASN A 201 -27.24 15.65 1.37
N GLN A 202 -27.50 14.82 2.39
CA GLN A 202 -28.84 14.65 2.95
C GLN A 202 -29.39 15.96 3.51
N SER A 203 -28.58 16.70 4.26
CA SER A 203 -28.95 18.00 4.81
C SER A 203 -29.26 19.01 3.69
N LEU A 204 -28.38 19.13 2.70
CA LEU A 204 -28.57 19.98 1.52
C LEU A 204 -29.85 19.62 0.75
N ASN A 205 -30.06 18.34 0.43
CA ASN A 205 -31.24 17.88 -0.30
C ASN A 205 -32.54 18.10 0.48
N SER A 206 -32.48 18.09 1.82
CA SER A 206 -33.64 18.39 2.65
C SER A 206 -33.98 19.88 2.66
N MET A 207 -32.96 20.75 2.66
CA MET A 207 -33.10 22.20 2.79
C MET A 207 -33.22 22.94 1.44
N LEU A 208 -32.76 22.34 0.34
CA LEU A 208 -32.75 22.92 -0.99
C LEU A 208 -33.32 21.91 -1.98
N LYS A 209 -34.43 22.27 -2.62
CA LYS A 209 -35.08 21.45 -3.64
C LYS A 209 -35.39 22.30 -4.87
N ASP A 210 -34.98 21.83 -6.05
CA ASP A 210 -35.16 22.55 -7.32
C ASP A 210 -34.65 24.01 -7.28
N GLY A 211 -33.53 24.22 -6.57
CA GLY A 211 -32.92 25.54 -6.38
C GLY A 211 -33.65 26.47 -5.41
N LYS A 212 -34.68 26.00 -4.70
CA LYS A 212 -35.45 26.77 -3.72
C LYS A 212 -35.32 26.20 -2.31
N VAL A 213 -35.22 27.07 -1.31
CA VAL A 213 -35.23 26.65 0.09
C VAL A 213 -36.57 26.02 0.45
N THR A 214 -36.52 24.94 1.23
CA THR A 214 -37.69 24.25 1.74
C THR A 214 -38.00 24.71 3.16
N ASN A 215 -39.16 24.30 3.71
CA ASN A 215 -39.49 24.53 5.12
C ASN A 215 -38.52 23.84 6.10
N ALA A 216 -37.70 22.90 5.64
CA ALA A 216 -36.69 22.27 6.48
C ALA A 216 -35.44 23.15 6.67
N ALA A 217 -35.26 24.20 5.86
CA ALA A 217 -34.16 25.13 5.94
C ALA A 217 -34.36 26.14 7.09
N THR A 218 -34.01 25.73 8.31
CA THR A 218 -34.00 26.62 9.49
C THR A 218 -32.60 27.17 9.75
N TYR A 219 -32.51 28.30 10.47
CA TYR A 219 -31.22 28.90 10.85
C TYR A 219 -30.29 27.90 11.58
N GLU A 220 -30.83 27.15 12.54
CA GLU A 220 -30.08 26.15 13.30
C GLU A 220 -29.51 25.04 12.41
N LYS A 221 -30.33 24.48 11.50
CA LYS A 221 -29.88 23.44 10.56
C LYS A 221 -28.84 23.98 9.57
N TYR A 222 -28.96 25.24 9.17
CA TYR A 222 -27.95 25.89 8.34
C TYR A 222 -26.62 26.01 9.08
N LEU A 223 -26.62 26.44 10.35
CA LEU A 223 -25.39 26.50 11.15
C LEU A 223 -24.71 25.13 11.27
N SER A 224 -25.47 24.08 11.61
CA SER A 224 -24.94 22.71 11.66
C SER A 224 -24.40 22.22 10.31
N LEU A 225 -25.06 22.61 9.20
CA LEU A 225 -24.57 22.30 7.85
C LEU A 225 -23.21 22.96 7.60
N VAL A 226 -23.07 24.26 7.85
CA VAL A 226 -21.82 25.00 7.61
C VAL A 226 -20.69 24.47 8.49
N GLU A 227 -20.99 24.13 9.75
CA GLU A 227 -20.04 23.48 10.66
C GLU A 227 -19.55 22.15 10.08
N SER A 228 -20.46 21.29 9.60
CA SER A 228 -20.11 20.02 8.98
C SER A 228 -19.28 20.20 7.70
N ILE A 229 -19.65 21.18 6.84
CA ILE A 229 -18.89 21.54 5.64
C ILE A 229 -17.46 21.98 6.00
N SER A 230 -17.29 22.73 7.10
CA SER A 230 -15.97 23.21 7.52
C SER A 230 -14.97 22.06 7.77
N GLN A 231 -15.49 20.90 8.22
CA GLN A 231 -14.74 19.68 8.52
C GLN A 231 -14.46 18.80 7.28
N VAL A 232 -14.99 19.15 6.10
CA VAL A 232 -14.68 18.44 4.86
C VAL A 232 -13.24 18.72 4.44
N ARG A 233 -12.44 17.67 4.31
CA ARG A 233 -11.01 17.78 3.96
C ARG A 233 -10.76 17.96 2.47
N ASN A 234 -11.57 17.30 1.63
CA ASN A 234 -11.48 17.41 0.17
C ASN A 234 -11.95 18.80 -0.27
N GLN A 235 -11.04 19.59 -0.86
CA GLN A 235 -11.33 21.00 -1.19
C GLN A 235 -12.40 21.15 -2.27
N ASN A 236 -12.46 20.23 -3.24
CA ASN A 236 -13.47 20.27 -4.29
C ASN A 236 -14.88 19.99 -3.75
N LEU A 237 -15.02 18.98 -2.88
CA LEU A 237 -16.29 18.69 -2.20
C LEU A 237 -16.69 19.86 -1.28
N LYS A 238 -15.73 20.41 -0.54
CA LYS A 238 -15.98 21.56 0.34
C LYS A 238 -16.50 22.75 -0.44
N ALA A 239 -15.88 23.09 -1.56
CA ALA A 239 -16.32 24.18 -2.43
C ALA A 239 -17.76 23.97 -2.95
N ASP A 240 -18.06 22.79 -3.50
CA ASP A 240 -19.41 22.44 -3.99
C ASP A 240 -20.48 22.59 -2.89
N PHE A 241 -20.19 22.08 -1.69
CA PHE A 241 -21.13 22.21 -0.57
C PHE A 241 -21.29 23.64 -0.08
N THR A 242 -20.19 24.41 -0.03
CA THR A 242 -20.23 25.83 0.34
C THR A 242 -21.08 26.64 -0.64
N GLU A 243 -20.97 26.40 -1.95
CA GLU A 243 -21.80 27.07 -2.97
C GLU A 243 -23.30 26.78 -2.77
N LYS A 244 -23.65 25.52 -2.51
CA LYS A 244 -25.04 25.13 -2.23
C LYS A 244 -25.55 25.73 -0.92
N ALA A 245 -24.70 25.77 0.12
CA ALA A 245 -25.03 26.42 1.39
C ALA A 245 -25.25 27.93 1.20
N ALA A 246 -24.44 28.61 0.39
CA ALA A 246 -24.59 30.04 0.08
C ALA A 246 -25.94 30.34 -0.61
N THR A 247 -26.41 29.42 -1.47
CA THR A 247 -27.75 29.54 -2.07
C THR A 247 -28.85 29.52 -1.00
N ILE A 248 -28.72 28.65 0.00
CA ILE A 248 -29.65 28.57 1.13
C ILE A 248 -29.59 29.86 1.97
N SER A 249 -28.40 30.33 2.33
CA SER A 249 -28.25 31.54 3.17
C SER A 249 -28.85 32.78 2.51
N ASN A 250 -28.65 32.93 1.20
CA ASN A 250 -29.19 34.06 0.44
C ASN A 250 -30.73 34.06 0.45
N GLN A 251 -31.35 32.90 0.27
CA GLN A 251 -32.81 32.78 0.26
C GLN A 251 -33.45 32.86 1.65
N LEU A 252 -32.71 32.50 2.70
CA LEU A 252 -33.12 32.71 4.09
C LEU A 252 -32.89 34.14 4.59
N GLY A 253 -32.29 35.03 3.79
CA GLY A 253 -31.97 36.40 4.19
C GLY A 253 -30.83 36.50 5.21
N LEU A 254 -29.98 35.47 5.32
CA LEU A 254 -28.86 35.41 6.27
C LEU A 254 -27.59 36.08 5.73
N SER A 255 -27.57 36.42 4.44
CA SER A 255 -26.41 36.94 3.72
C SER A 255 -26.01 38.39 4.06
N SER A 256 -26.66 39.03 5.04
CA SER A 256 -26.36 40.39 5.50
C SER A 256 -25.46 40.46 6.75
N SER A 257 -24.84 39.36 7.19
CA SER A 257 -24.11 39.35 8.48
C SER A 257 -22.73 38.68 8.51
N THR A 258 -22.10 38.34 7.37
CA THR A 258 -20.82 37.60 7.38
C THR A 258 -19.66 38.27 6.63
N ASN A 259 -19.75 39.56 6.31
CA ASN A 259 -18.65 40.31 5.68
C ASN A 259 -17.88 41.26 6.61
N SER A 260 -17.99 41.09 7.93
CA SER A 260 -17.26 41.89 8.91
C SER A 260 -16.61 41.02 9.98
N SER A 261 -15.55 40.30 9.60
CA SER A 261 -14.46 39.86 10.50
C SER A 261 -13.45 38.96 9.77
N ILE A 262 -12.84 39.48 8.70
CA ILE A 262 -11.45 39.15 8.38
C ILE A 262 -10.72 40.48 8.19
N ALA A 263 -10.68 41.27 9.28
CA ALA A 263 -9.59 42.21 9.48
C ALA A 263 -8.57 41.43 10.31
N SER A 264 -7.49 41.05 9.65
CA SER A 264 -6.25 40.59 10.26
C SER A 264 -5.83 41.57 11.35
N ASP A 265 -5.99 41.16 12.61
CA ASP A 265 -5.36 41.79 13.76
C ASP A 265 -3.86 41.49 13.69
N SER A 266 -3.16 42.33 12.92
CA SER A 266 -1.72 42.49 12.95
C SER A 266 -1.46 43.61 13.96
N SER A 267 -1.23 43.23 15.21
CA SER A 267 -0.72 44.15 16.24
C SER A 267 0.73 44.53 15.91
N ASP A 268 0.84 45.57 15.09
CA ASP A 268 2.05 46.35 14.88
C ASP A 268 2.25 47.26 16.10
N TYR A 269 3.30 47.00 16.87
CA TYR A 269 3.75 47.86 17.97
C TYR A 269 4.40 49.12 17.38
N GLY A 270 3.56 50.07 16.98
CA GLY A 270 3.95 51.43 16.64
C GLY A 270 4.21 52.25 17.90
N THR A 271 5.47 52.59 18.10
CA THR A 271 5.97 53.55 19.08
C THR A 271 5.47 54.95 18.71
N GLU A 272 4.69 55.59 19.57
CA GLU A 272 4.46 57.04 19.48
C GLU A 272 4.97 57.75 20.73
N THR A 273 5.97 58.57 20.44
CA THR A 273 6.59 59.61 21.25
C THR A 273 5.55 60.58 21.82
N GLN A 274 5.57 60.77 23.13
CA GLN A 274 4.82 61.83 23.80
C GLN A 274 5.51 63.19 23.57
N ASP A 275 4.78 64.08 22.92
CA ASP A 275 5.03 65.52 22.95
C ASP A 275 4.67 66.06 24.35
N THR A 276 5.68 66.58 25.04
CA THR A 276 5.57 67.34 26.28
C THR A 276 5.29 68.80 25.97
N ASN A 277 4.29 69.41 26.62
CA ASN A 277 4.48 70.78 27.08
C ASN A 277 3.60 71.21 28.28
N VAL A 278 4.33 71.75 29.27
CA VAL A 278 3.99 72.72 30.33
C VAL A 278 3.10 72.31 31.52
N GLY A 279 3.69 72.39 32.72
CA GLY A 279 2.96 72.54 33.98
C GLY A 279 3.81 72.25 35.22
N GLU A 280 4.39 73.28 35.81
CA GLU A 280 5.20 73.31 37.03
C GLU A 280 4.58 72.55 38.24
N ASN A 281 5.40 71.81 39.00
CA ASN A 281 5.57 72.09 40.44
C ASN A 281 6.63 71.21 41.13
N ASN A 282 7.40 71.88 41.99
CA ASN A 282 8.38 71.38 42.95
C ASN A 282 7.84 70.27 43.87
N THR A 283 8.70 69.34 44.30
CA THR A 283 9.35 69.33 45.64
C THR A 283 10.09 68.01 45.90
N ASN A 284 11.34 68.15 46.34
CA ASN A 284 12.19 67.25 47.14
C ASN A 284 11.52 66.02 47.79
N SER A 285 12.21 64.89 47.80
CA SER A 285 13.16 64.54 48.89
C SER A 285 13.69 63.11 48.71
N GLU A 286 15.00 62.99 48.86
CA GLU A 286 15.72 61.74 49.08
C GLU A 286 15.23 61.01 50.32
N THR A 287 15.35 59.68 50.35
CA THR A 287 16.00 58.98 51.47
C THR A 287 16.28 57.51 51.11
N ASN A 288 17.57 57.19 51.16
CA ASN A 288 18.16 55.85 51.20
C ASN A 288 17.85 55.16 52.54
N TYR A 289 17.81 53.81 52.55
CA TYR A 289 18.34 52.86 53.55
C TYR A 289 18.02 51.45 53.02
N GLU A 290 18.97 50.70 52.44
CA GLU A 290 19.97 49.81 53.08
C GLU A 290 19.41 48.56 53.77
N ASP A 291 20.09 47.44 53.45
CA ASP A 291 20.35 46.23 54.26
C ASP A 291 19.22 45.16 54.41
N ASN A 292 19.48 43.84 54.38
CA ASN A 292 20.70 43.05 54.27
C ASN A 292 20.37 41.57 53.95
N TYR A 293 21.39 40.86 53.49
CA TYR A 293 21.63 39.42 53.22
C TYR A 293 20.71 38.32 53.77
N ALA A 294 20.58 37.23 52.98
CA ALA A 294 20.81 35.86 53.45
C ALA A 294 21.24 34.91 52.30
N GLU A 295 22.34 34.20 52.54
CA GLU A 295 22.94 33.12 51.74
C GLU A 295 22.11 31.83 51.70
N THR A 296 22.36 30.99 50.69
CA THR A 296 22.79 29.56 50.74
C THR A 296 22.43 28.91 49.39
N ASP A 297 23.39 28.52 48.56
CA ASP A 297 24.31 27.37 48.62
C ASP A 297 23.73 26.06 48.03
N THR A 298 24.60 25.40 47.26
CA THR A 298 24.53 24.09 46.59
C THR A 298 23.66 24.02 45.33
N GLY A 299 24.14 23.55 44.17
CA GLY A 299 25.36 22.82 43.85
C GLY A 299 25.02 21.65 42.92
N TYR A 300 25.64 21.65 41.73
CA TYR A 300 25.69 20.63 40.67
C TYR A 300 24.42 20.37 39.83
#